data_AF-A0AAN4UBZ8-F1
#
_entry.id   AF-A0AAN4UBZ8-F1
#
_cell.length_a   1.000
_cell.length_b   1.000
_cell.length_c   1.000
_cell.angle_alpha   90.00
_cell.angle_beta   90.00
_cell.angle_gamma   90.00
#
_symmetry.space_group_name_H-M   'P 1'
#
loop_
_entity.id
_entity.type
_entity.pdbx_description
1 polymer ?
#
loop_
_entity_poly.entity_id
_entity_poly.type
_entity_poly.pdbx_seq_one_letter_code
_entity_poly.pdbx_strand_id
1 'polypeptide(L)'
;MKKRIILLALFVISGMSLLGCSAGTEDEASVSDTETNTSTQASEPTAVSETITKDESTATSETETASSAEEATTSEEEQDEADEEENSQETVPVREYSEEEKDAVQQEFLEWAIPRAEEGNMAVTDKYFEHGASGLGDWFAETEDGEIQLQQQLPEEELPGYDAYEIHSLGGVAFYVSSSGVTGYDEAPKEAATAQGFTEVADSDYPIHKYVLGDNGVVYELIGDVDEIGGFPSGYGLYDDDGKTKAIDPEYTFKVSDDADAQEEWRQILQSHQ
;
A
#
# COMPACT_ATOMS: atom_id res chain seq x y z
N MET A 1 49.91 5.48 7.55
CA MET A 1 49.65 6.09 6.22
C MET A 1 50.07 5.10 5.14
N LYS A 2 49.13 4.31 4.60
CA LYS A 2 49.40 3.36 3.52
C LYS A 2 48.75 3.89 2.24
N LYS A 3 49.58 4.34 1.29
CA LYS A 3 49.16 4.72 -0.06
C LYS A 3 48.90 3.44 -0.86
N ARG A 4 47.68 3.26 -1.37
CA ARG A 4 47.38 2.26 -2.41
C ARG A 4 47.19 3.01 -3.72
N ILE A 5 47.98 2.59 -4.71
CA ILE A 5 48.09 3.15 -6.05
C ILE A 5 46.97 2.53 -6.89
N ILE A 6 46.14 3.39 -7.49
CA ILE A 6 45.18 3.03 -8.54
C ILE A 6 45.97 2.90 -9.84
N LEU A 7 45.80 1.79 -10.56
CA LEU A 7 46.33 1.63 -11.91
C LEU A 7 45.18 1.21 -12.84
N LEU A 8 44.76 2.20 -13.63
CA LEU A 8 43.85 2.10 -14.77
C LEU A 8 44.42 1.15 -15.82
N ALA A 9 43.60 0.20 -16.29
CA ALA A 9 43.82 -0.50 -17.55
C ALA A 9 42.73 -0.07 -18.55
N LEU A 10 43.08 0.92 -19.36
CA LEU A 10 42.41 1.30 -20.60
C LEU A 10 42.78 0.27 -21.68
N PHE A 11 41.79 -0.37 -22.30
CA PHE A 11 41.99 -1.06 -23.58
C PHE A 11 41.12 -0.43 -24.67
N VAL A 12 41.81 -0.08 -25.74
CA VAL A 12 41.40 0.74 -26.88
C VAL A 12 40.95 -0.19 -28.02
N ILE A 13 39.75 0.11 -28.54
CA ILE A 13 39.29 0.15 -29.94
C ILE A 13 39.81 -0.94 -30.92
N SER A 14 38.87 -1.63 -31.56
CA SER A 14 38.97 -1.97 -32.98
C SER A 14 37.58 -2.01 -33.62
N GLY A 15 37.34 -1.13 -34.59
CA GLY A 15 36.14 -1.14 -35.43
C GLY A 15 36.44 -1.68 -36.82
N MET A 16 35.41 -2.17 -37.50
CA MET A 16 35.29 -2.13 -38.97
C MET A 16 33.82 -2.07 -39.34
N SER A 17 33.46 -1.01 -40.07
CA SER A 17 32.21 -0.83 -40.82
C SER A 17 32.08 -1.85 -41.94
N LEU A 18 30.85 -2.07 -42.45
CA LEU A 18 30.52 -1.97 -43.88
C LEU A 18 29.00 -2.11 -44.15
N LEU A 19 28.46 -1.03 -44.72
CA LEU A 19 27.39 -0.86 -45.72
C LEU A 19 26.60 -2.07 -46.24
N GLY A 20 25.28 -1.88 -46.34
CA GLY A 20 24.38 -2.68 -47.18
C GLY A 20 23.14 -1.88 -47.60
N CYS A 21 23.26 -1.08 -48.67
CA CYS A 21 22.15 -0.48 -49.39
C CYS A 21 21.41 -1.56 -50.22
N SER A 22 20.08 -1.50 -50.24
CA SER A 22 19.28 -1.99 -51.36
C SER A 22 18.22 -0.92 -51.67
N ALA A 23 18.31 -0.39 -52.89
CA ALA A 23 17.38 0.55 -53.48
C ALA A 23 16.34 -0.22 -54.31
N GLY A 24 15.12 0.29 -54.31
CA GLY A 24 14.05 -0.03 -55.25
C GLY A 24 13.08 1.17 -55.32
N THR A 25 13.40 2.07 -56.25
CA THR A 25 12.69 3.30 -56.69
C THR A 25 11.30 2.97 -57.28
N GLU A 26 10.25 3.79 -57.11
CA GLU A 26 9.67 4.83 -58.02
C GLU A 26 8.24 5.06 -57.46
N ASP A 27 7.56 6.21 -57.41
CA ASP A 27 7.74 7.53 -58.01
C ASP A 27 6.80 8.57 -57.33
N GLU A 28 7.25 9.83 -57.34
CA GLU A 28 6.49 11.08 -57.55
C GLU A 28 5.42 11.58 -56.53
N ALA A 29 5.92 12.47 -55.66
CA ALA A 29 5.51 13.86 -55.46
C ALA A 29 4.05 14.32 -55.70
N SER A 30 3.46 14.89 -54.64
CA SER A 30 2.64 16.11 -54.71
C SER A 30 2.73 16.88 -53.39
N VAL A 31 3.31 18.08 -53.48
CA VAL A 31 3.40 19.11 -52.44
C VAL A 31 2.08 19.89 -52.37
N SER A 32 1.57 20.22 -51.18
CA SER A 32 1.13 21.58 -50.80
C SER A 32 0.54 21.63 -49.38
N ASP A 33 1.28 22.31 -48.49
CA ASP A 33 0.89 23.39 -47.58
C ASP A 33 -0.43 23.38 -46.76
N THR A 34 -0.21 23.47 -45.44
CA THR A 34 -0.80 24.46 -44.49
C THR A 34 -2.28 24.33 -44.13
N GLU A 35 -2.58 24.03 -42.86
CA GLU A 35 -3.03 25.03 -41.87
C GLU A 35 -3.25 24.44 -40.47
N THR A 36 -2.56 25.06 -39.50
CA THR A 36 -2.86 25.07 -38.07
C THR A 36 -4.27 25.60 -37.83
N ASN A 37 -5.06 24.93 -37.00
CA ASN A 37 -6.15 25.59 -36.29
C ASN A 37 -6.26 25.10 -34.85
N THR A 38 -5.73 25.94 -33.96
CA THR A 38 -6.10 26.04 -32.55
C THR A 38 -7.54 26.55 -32.46
N SER A 39 -8.38 25.89 -31.67
CA SER A 39 -9.60 26.53 -31.14
C SER A 39 -9.78 26.17 -29.68
N THR A 40 -9.36 27.12 -28.84
CA THR A 40 -9.84 27.32 -27.49
C THR A 40 -11.30 27.80 -27.57
N GLN A 41 -12.21 27.13 -26.87
CA GLN A 41 -13.46 27.76 -26.47
C GLN A 41 -13.83 27.37 -25.04
N ALA A 42 -13.65 28.34 -24.15
CA ALA A 42 -14.27 28.41 -22.85
C ALA A 42 -15.75 28.77 -23.00
N SER A 43 -16.60 28.27 -22.10
CA SER A 43 -17.89 28.87 -21.79
C SER A 43 -18.29 28.47 -20.36
N GLU A 44 -18.15 29.42 -19.44
CA GLU A 44 -18.92 29.47 -18.20
C GLU A 44 -20.41 29.65 -18.50
N PRO A 45 -21.29 29.33 -17.55
CA PRO A 45 -22.23 30.36 -17.13
C PRO A 45 -22.35 30.48 -15.60
N THR A 46 -21.99 31.66 -15.12
CA THR A 46 -22.86 32.60 -14.38
C THR A 46 -23.69 32.05 -13.22
N ALA A 47 -23.24 32.40 -12.02
CA ALA A 47 -24.01 32.49 -10.80
C ALA A 47 -25.25 33.40 -10.94
N VAL A 48 -26.38 32.94 -10.41
CA VAL A 48 -27.49 33.81 -9.98
C VAL A 48 -27.81 33.49 -8.52
N SER A 49 -27.63 34.52 -7.71
CA SER A 49 -28.06 34.65 -6.33
C SER A 49 -29.55 34.98 -6.28
N GLU A 50 -30.33 34.24 -5.49
CA GLU A 50 -31.52 34.79 -4.84
C GLU A 50 -31.55 34.35 -3.37
N THR A 51 -31.46 35.35 -2.50
CA THR A 51 -31.67 35.27 -1.06
C THR A 51 -33.13 35.59 -0.78
N ILE A 52 -33.87 34.71 -0.08
CA ILE A 52 -35.06 35.09 0.68
C ILE A 52 -34.97 34.46 2.07
N THR A 53 -34.99 35.37 3.04
CA THR A 53 -35.00 35.24 4.50
C THR A 53 -36.30 34.70 5.10
N LYS A 54 -36.19 34.32 6.40
CA LYS A 54 -37.20 34.31 7.50
C LYS A 54 -37.73 32.89 7.82
N ASP A 55 -37.73 32.34 9.04
CA ASP A 55 -37.91 32.82 10.44
C ASP A 55 -36.86 32.15 11.37
N GLU A 56 -36.22 32.82 12.34
CA GLU A 56 -36.67 33.19 13.70
C GLU A 56 -37.04 32.01 14.63
N SER A 57 -36.12 31.61 15.52
CA SER A 57 -36.34 31.73 16.98
C SER A 57 -35.15 31.25 17.82
N THR A 58 -34.70 32.18 18.64
CA THR A 58 -33.69 32.12 19.70
C THR A 58 -34.35 31.61 20.98
N ALA A 59 -33.66 30.76 21.77
CA ALA A 59 -33.81 30.75 23.23
C ALA A 59 -32.61 30.08 23.91
N THR A 60 -31.74 30.95 24.42
CA THR A 60 -30.68 30.71 25.39
C THR A 60 -31.24 30.28 26.76
N SER A 61 -30.51 29.46 27.50
CA SER A 61 -30.38 29.62 28.97
C SER A 61 -29.16 28.86 29.48
N GLU A 62 -28.13 29.65 29.76
CA GLU A 62 -27.08 29.35 30.74
C GLU A 62 -27.68 29.45 32.15
N THR A 63 -27.24 28.60 33.08
CA THR A 63 -27.19 28.96 34.50
C THR A 63 -26.04 28.22 35.16
N GLU A 64 -24.95 28.94 35.42
CA GLU A 64 -23.97 28.60 36.44
C GLU A 64 -24.58 28.81 37.85
N THR A 65 -24.11 28.07 38.87
CA THR A 65 -23.50 28.64 40.11
C THR A 65 -23.26 27.56 41.18
N ALA A 66 -21.97 27.28 41.41
CA ALA A 66 -21.19 27.15 42.65
C ALA A 66 -21.59 26.25 43.87
N SER A 67 -20.68 25.31 44.14
CA SER A 67 -19.81 25.13 45.35
C SER A 67 -20.39 24.86 46.75
N SER A 68 -20.04 23.69 47.32
CA SER A 68 -19.18 23.59 48.53
C SER A 68 -18.93 22.14 48.94
N ALA A 69 -17.70 21.89 49.39
CA ALA A 69 -17.20 20.65 49.97
C ALA A 69 -17.61 20.47 51.44
N GLU A 70 -17.74 19.22 51.90
CA GLU A 70 -17.00 18.63 53.04
C GLU A 70 -17.46 17.18 53.34
N GLU A 71 -16.48 16.27 53.32
CA GLU A 71 -16.23 15.03 54.08
C GLU A 71 -17.36 14.33 54.87
N ALA A 72 -17.52 13.01 54.63
CA ALA A 72 -17.75 12.00 55.68
C ALA A 72 -17.45 10.55 55.22
N THR A 73 -16.42 9.97 55.84
CA THR A 73 -16.10 8.57 56.20
C THR A 73 -17.00 7.37 55.82
N THR A 74 -16.32 6.30 55.39
CA THR A 74 -16.57 4.86 55.60
C THR A 74 -17.83 4.23 55.01
N SER A 75 -17.65 3.22 54.15
CA SER A 75 -18.09 1.82 54.36
C SER A 75 -17.59 0.95 53.20
N GLU A 76 -16.93 -0.15 53.58
CA GLU A 76 -16.64 -1.30 52.71
C GLU A 76 -17.96 -1.96 52.31
N GLU A 77 -18.24 -2.06 51.01
CA GLU A 77 -19.19 -3.03 50.49
C GLU A 77 -18.53 -3.73 49.30
N GLU A 78 -18.34 -5.04 49.47
CA GLU A 78 -17.92 -6.00 48.47
C GLU A 78 -18.89 -5.92 47.29
N GLN A 79 -18.37 -5.61 46.11
CA GLN A 79 -19.09 -5.74 44.86
C GLN A 79 -18.29 -6.69 43.98
N ASP A 80 -18.92 -7.84 43.71
CA ASP A 80 -18.51 -8.83 42.71
C ASP A 80 -18.12 -8.12 41.41
N GLU A 81 -16.82 -8.06 41.11
CA GLU A 81 -16.35 -7.79 39.78
C GLU A 81 -16.43 -9.10 39.00
N ALA A 82 -17.36 -9.14 38.05
CA ALA A 82 -17.29 -10.08 36.96
C ALA A 82 -15.99 -9.76 36.21
N ASP A 83 -15.08 -10.74 36.16
CA ASP A 83 -13.90 -10.71 35.29
C ASP A 83 -14.37 -10.47 33.85
N GLU A 84 -14.30 -9.21 33.40
CA GLU A 84 -14.06 -8.92 32.00
C GLU A 84 -12.63 -9.39 31.74
N GLU A 85 -12.48 -10.56 31.13
CA GLU A 85 -11.22 -10.95 30.51
C GLU A 85 -10.91 -9.91 29.42
N GLU A 86 -10.22 -8.84 29.81
CA GLU A 86 -9.41 -8.05 28.89
C GLU A 86 -8.45 -9.04 28.23
N ASN A 87 -8.75 -9.37 26.98
CA ASN A 87 -7.82 -10.01 26.08
C ASN A 87 -6.66 -9.03 25.89
N SER A 88 -5.72 -9.06 26.82
CA SER A 88 -4.43 -8.37 26.74
C SER A 88 -3.68 -8.98 25.56
N GLN A 89 -4.02 -8.55 24.35
CA GLN A 89 -3.19 -8.78 23.19
C GLN A 89 -1.82 -8.20 23.51
N GLU A 90 -0.81 -9.07 23.53
CA GLU A 90 0.56 -8.68 23.79
C GLU A 90 0.99 -7.69 22.72
N THR A 91 1.18 -6.43 23.12
CA THR A 91 1.50 -5.35 22.20
C THR A 91 2.94 -5.49 21.73
N VAL A 92 3.16 -5.59 20.42
CA VAL A 92 4.48 -5.57 19.82
C VAL A 92 5.00 -4.12 19.85
N PRO A 93 6.14 -3.81 20.48
CA PRO A 93 6.72 -2.47 20.40
C PRO A 93 7.13 -2.13 18.96
N VAL A 94 6.58 -1.03 18.45
CA VAL A 94 6.90 -0.48 17.13
C VAL A 94 8.35 0.02 17.12
N ARG A 95 9.07 -0.30 16.05
CA ARG A 95 10.42 0.21 15.76
C ARG A 95 10.64 0.31 14.25
N GLU A 96 11.68 1.04 13.86
CA GLU A 96 12.16 1.03 12.48
C GLU A 96 12.90 -0.29 12.18
N TYR A 97 12.64 -0.86 11.00
CA TYR A 97 13.25 -2.08 10.50
C TYR A 97 14.15 -1.75 9.30
N SER A 98 15.36 -2.30 9.26
CA SER A 98 16.18 -2.24 8.04
C SER A 98 15.55 -3.08 6.93
N GLU A 99 15.92 -2.83 5.67
CA GLU A 99 15.41 -3.62 4.54
C GLU A 99 15.75 -5.12 4.69
N GLU A 100 16.93 -5.45 5.22
CA GLU A 100 17.28 -6.85 5.50
C GLU A 100 16.42 -7.47 6.61
N GLU A 101 15.99 -6.68 7.59
CA GLU A 101 15.08 -7.15 8.63
C GLU A 101 13.66 -7.34 8.08
N LYS A 102 13.17 -6.41 7.24
CA LYS A 102 11.90 -6.54 6.51
C LYS A 102 11.85 -7.81 5.68
N ASP A 103 12.89 -8.04 4.86
CA ASP A 103 13.03 -9.25 4.05
C ASP A 103 13.00 -10.52 4.91
N ALA A 104 13.68 -10.50 6.07
CA ALA A 104 13.73 -11.65 6.97
C ALA A 104 12.35 -11.97 7.58
N VAL A 105 11.66 -10.98 8.14
CA VAL A 105 10.35 -11.19 8.77
C VAL A 105 9.27 -11.52 7.73
N GLN A 106 9.32 -10.92 6.54
CA GLN A 106 8.42 -11.28 5.43
C GLN A 106 8.64 -12.72 4.97
N GLN A 107 9.89 -13.15 4.85
CA GLN A 107 10.22 -14.52 4.44
C GLN A 107 9.74 -15.54 5.48
N GLU A 108 9.91 -15.27 6.77
CA GLU A 108 9.39 -16.14 7.84
C GLU A 108 7.86 -16.25 7.78
N PHE A 109 7.14 -15.14 7.57
CA PHE A 109 5.69 -15.16 7.41
C PHE A 109 5.24 -15.92 6.16
N LEU A 110 5.95 -15.75 5.03
CA LEU A 110 5.69 -16.52 3.80
C LEU A 110 5.89 -18.03 4.04
N GLU A 111 6.97 -18.43 4.69
CA GLU A 111 7.26 -19.83 5.00
C GLU A 111 6.15 -20.47 5.86
N TRP A 112 5.60 -19.69 6.79
CA TRP A 112 4.43 -20.08 7.57
C TRP A 112 3.14 -20.19 6.75
N ALA A 113 2.95 -19.29 5.78
CA ALA A 113 1.76 -19.21 4.94
C ALA A 113 1.68 -20.33 3.89
N ILE A 114 2.82 -20.78 3.35
CA ILE A 114 2.89 -21.82 2.30
C ILE A 114 2.12 -23.11 2.64
N PRO A 115 2.41 -23.82 3.76
CA PRO A 115 1.71 -25.06 4.08
C PRO A 115 0.21 -24.86 4.34
N ARG A 116 -0.20 -23.67 4.81
CA ARG A 116 -1.62 -23.33 5.00
C ARG A 116 -2.34 -23.12 3.67
N ALA A 117 -1.68 -22.46 2.72
CA ALA A 117 -2.19 -22.35 1.36
C ALA A 117 -2.38 -23.74 0.73
N GLU A 118 -1.42 -24.67 0.91
CA GLU A 118 -1.56 -26.06 0.47
C GLU A 118 -2.78 -26.76 1.10
N GLU A 119 -2.96 -26.65 2.42
CA GLU A 119 -4.11 -27.24 3.12
C GLU A 119 -5.45 -26.64 2.67
N GLY A 120 -5.47 -25.33 2.41
CA GLY A 120 -6.63 -24.59 1.91
C GLY A 120 -6.94 -24.80 0.43
N ASN A 121 -6.10 -25.53 -0.32
CA ASN A 121 -6.14 -25.62 -1.79
C ASN A 121 -6.01 -24.24 -2.48
N MET A 122 -5.20 -23.37 -1.92
CA MET A 122 -4.87 -22.04 -2.44
C MET A 122 -3.39 -21.96 -2.82
N ALA A 123 -3.07 -21.05 -3.72
CA ALA A 123 -1.71 -20.57 -3.94
C ALA A 123 -1.43 -19.36 -3.02
N VAL A 124 -0.16 -19.17 -2.68
CA VAL A 124 0.36 -17.98 -1.99
C VAL A 124 1.61 -17.46 -2.68
N THR A 125 1.76 -16.14 -2.74
CA THR A 125 2.95 -15.47 -3.28
C THR A 125 3.37 -14.30 -2.41
N ASP A 126 4.67 -13.99 -2.41
CA ASP A 126 5.25 -12.75 -1.88
C ASP A 126 5.07 -11.55 -2.81
N LYS A 127 4.54 -11.76 -4.04
CA LYS A 127 4.21 -10.68 -4.98
C LYS A 127 2.82 -10.09 -4.68
N TYR A 128 2.66 -9.46 -3.52
CA TYR A 128 1.39 -8.88 -3.06
C TYR A 128 1.13 -7.44 -3.54
N PHE A 129 2.23 -6.73 -3.83
CA PHE A 129 2.25 -5.35 -4.27
C PHE A 129 3.34 -5.16 -5.32
N GLU A 130 3.02 -4.38 -6.34
CA GLU A 130 3.95 -3.84 -7.33
C GLU A 130 3.26 -2.65 -7.99
N HIS A 131 4.09 -1.68 -8.38
CA HIS A 131 3.66 -0.53 -9.15
C HIS A 131 4.54 -0.37 -10.40
N GLY A 132 3.99 0.30 -11.41
CA GLY A 132 4.74 0.72 -12.59
C GLY A 132 5.66 1.90 -12.28
N ALA A 133 6.12 2.60 -13.32
CA ALA A 133 6.83 3.85 -13.11
C ALA A 133 5.91 4.86 -12.38
N SER A 134 6.27 5.21 -11.15
CA SER A 134 5.62 6.23 -10.32
C SER A 134 6.53 7.45 -10.17
N GLY A 135 5.94 8.54 -9.66
CA GLY A 135 6.67 9.74 -9.26
C GLY A 135 7.50 9.53 -7.99
N LEU A 136 7.78 10.63 -7.30
CA LEU A 136 8.60 10.66 -6.09
C LEU A 136 7.81 10.39 -4.80
N GLY A 137 6.48 10.41 -4.85
CA GLY A 137 5.66 10.17 -3.67
C GLY A 137 5.57 8.69 -3.29
N ASP A 138 5.19 8.45 -2.04
CA ASP A 138 5.13 7.10 -1.48
C ASP A 138 3.83 6.39 -1.85
N TRP A 139 3.97 5.07 -1.90
CA TRP A 139 2.83 4.16 -1.95
C TRP A 139 2.37 3.82 -0.55
N PHE A 140 1.05 3.85 -0.36
CA PHE A 140 0.42 3.57 0.91
C PHE A 140 -0.87 2.75 0.71
N ALA A 141 -1.36 2.12 1.77
CA ALA A 141 -2.70 1.54 1.83
C ALA A 141 -3.52 2.30 2.87
N GLU A 142 -4.81 2.47 2.62
CA GLU A 142 -5.74 2.89 3.66
C GLU A 142 -6.11 1.66 4.49
N THR A 143 -5.92 1.74 5.81
CA THR A 143 -6.41 0.73 6.76
C THR A 143 -7.42 1.34 7.73
N GLU A 144 -8.11 0.52 8.51
CA GLU A 144 -9.00 1.06 9.56
C GLU A 144 -8.25 1.70 10.75
N ASP A 145 -6.95 1.45 10.88
CA ASP A 145 -6.08 2.03 11.89
C ASP A 145 -5.25 3.21 11.36
N GLY A 146 -5.47 3.60 10.09
CA GLY A 146 -4.76 4.70 9.43
C GLY A 146 -4.00 4.26 8.17
N GLU A 147 -3.25 5.18 7.59
CA GLU A 147 -2.44 4.88 6.40
C GLU A 147 -1.20 4.05 6.78
N ILE A 148 -0.97 2.96 6.04
CA ILE A 148 0.25 2.14 6.14
C ILE A 148 1.19 2.45 4.97
N GLN A 149 2.43 2.82 5.25
CA GLN A 149 3.45 3.05 4.21
C GLN A 149 3.88 1.70 3.60
N LEU A 150 3.77 1.52 2.28
CA LEU A 150 4.31 0.33 1.60
C LEU A 150 5.73 0.55 1.10
N GLN A 151 6.02 1.74 0.61
CA GLN A 151 7.30 2.04 -0.01
C GLN A 151 7.61 3.53 0.07
N GLN A 152 8.79 3.84 0.58
CA GLN A 152 9.39 5.17 0.48
C GLN A 152 10.27 5.28 -0.77
N GLN A 153 9.94 6.19 -1.69
CA GLN A 153 10.69 6.33 -2.95
C GLN A 153 12.04 7.04 -2.76
N LEU A 154 12.07 8.09 -1.93
CA LEU A 154 13.26 8.90 -1.66
C LEU A 154 13.57 8.97 -0.15
N PRO A 155 14.33 8.01 0.40
CA PRO A 155 14.69 7.99 1.82
C PRO A 155 15.45 9.23 2.33
N GLU A 156 16.10 9.97 1.43
CA GLU A 156 16.88 11.17 1.76
C GLU A 156 16.07 12.47 1.67
N GLU A 157 14.83 12.43 1.17
CA GLU A 157 13.94 13.59 1.06
C GLU A 157 12.77 13.49 2.03
N GLU A 158 12.22 14.63 2.42
CA GLU A 158 11.08 14.67 3.34
C GLU A 158 9.73 14.53 2.59
N LEU A 159 9.42 13.52 1.74
CA LEU A 159 8.12 13.52 0.99
C LEU A 159 7.58 12.19 0.43
N PRO A 160 6.36 11.81 0.84
CA PRO A 160 6.06 11.72 2.27
C PRO A 160 7.17 10.86 2.90
N GLY A 161 7.60 11.21 4.10
CA GLY A 161 8.68 10.47 4.74
C GLY A 161 8.13 9.30 5.53
N TYR A 162 9.01 8.42 5.98
CA TYR A 162 8.72 7.46 7.06
C TYR A 162 7.94 8.11 8.21
N ASP A 163 8.42 9.24 8.74
CA ASP A 163 7.78 9.96 9.86
C ASP A 163 6.36 10.51 9.58
N ALA A 164 5.87 10.46 8.34
CA ALA A 164 4.50 10.85 8.00
C ALA A 164 3.48 9.75 8.31
N TYR A 165 3.92 8.51 8.52
CA TYR A 165 3.08 7.34 8.75
C TYR A 165 3.26 6.83 10.18
N GLU A 166 2.16 6.45 10.82
CA GLU A 166 2.20 5.78 12.12
C GLU A 166 2.44 4.27 11.98
N ILE A 167 2.20 3.71 10.79
CA ILE A 167 2.28 2.29 10.48
C ILE A 167 3.11 2.09 9.21
N HIS A 168 4.03 1.15 9.24
CA HIS A 168 4.88 0.79 8.10
C HIS A 168 4.72 -0.68 7.75
N SER A 169 4.61 -0.96 6.45
CA SER A 169 4.64 -2.33 5.96
C SER A 169 6.05 -2.90 6.11
N LEU A 170 6.10 -4.10 6.66
CA LEU A 170 7.28 -4.96 6.70
C LEU A 170 7.21 -6.06 5.64
N GLY A 171 6.18 -6.06 4.79
CA GLY A 171 5.98 -7.04 3.73
C GLY A 171 4.51 -7.39 3.53
N GLY A 172 4.27 -8.46 2.78
CA GLY A 172 2.93 -8.93 2.47
C GLY A 172 2.93 -10.22 1.67
N VAL A 173 1.76 -10.82 1.58
CA VAL A 173 1.50 -12.01 0.75
C VAL A 173 0.13 -11.88 0.09
N ALA A 174 -0.08 -12.61 -1.01
CA ALA A 174 -1.39 -12.72 -1.62
C ALA A 174 -1.78 -14.19 -1.76
N PHE A 175 -2.99 -14.52 -1.31
CA PHE A 175 -3.60 -15.84 -1.48
C PHE A 175 -4.68 -15.78 -2.57
N TYR A 176 -4.74 -16.82 -3.39
CA TYR A 176 -5.75 -16.97 -4.43
C TYR A 176 -5.93 -18.44 -4.80
N VAL A 177 -7.06 -18.80 -5.40
CA VAL A 177 -7.21 -20.11 -6.04
C VAL A 177 -6.56 -20.04 -7.42
N SER A 178 -5.58 -20.89 -7.70
CA SER A 178 -4.87 -20.88 -8.99
C SER A 178 -5.72 -21.48 -10.11
N SER A 179 -5.82 -20.79 -11.24
CA SER A 179 -6.47 -21.30 -12.47
C SER A 179 -5.77 -22.51 -13.07
N SER A 180 -4.50 -22.73 -12.70
CA SER A 180 -3.69 -23.88 -13.11
C SER A 180 -3.67 -25.02 -12.09
N GLY A 181 -4.33 -24.85 -10.94
CA GLY A 181 -4.39 -25.82 -9.85
C GLY A 181 -3.13 -25.90 -8.98
N VAL A 182 -2.24 -24.90 -9.04
CA VAL A 182 -1.11 -24.76 -8.11
C VAL A 182 -1.65 -24.45 -6.70
N THR A 183 -1.02 -25.06 -5.70
CA THR A 183 -1.28 -24.82 -4.28
C THR A 183 0.04 -24.65 -3.55
N GLY A 184 0.05 -23.93 -2.43
CA GLY A 184 1.29 -23.55 -1.76
C GLY A 184 1.97 -22.40 -2.47
N TYR A 185 3.30 -22.38 -2.50
CA TYR A 185 4.03 -21.27 -3.12
C TYR A 185 3.84 -21.22 -4.64
N ASP A 186 3.47 -20.05 -5.17
CA ASP A 186 3.37 -19.80 -6.61
C ASP A 186 4.29 -18.65 -7.04
N GLU A 187 5.23 -18.97 -7.92
CA GLU A 187 6.17 -18.01 -8.52
C GLU A 187 5.60 -17.33 -9.78
N ALA A 188 4.51 -17.86 -10.38
CA ALA A 188 3.96 -17.33 -11.63
C ALA A 188 3.61 -15.83 -11.58
N PRO A 189 3.06 -15.28 -10.47
CA PRO A 189 2.85 -13.83 -10.34
C PRO A 189 4.11 -12.98 -10.57
N LYS A 190 5.32 -13.51 -10.32
CA LYS A 190 6.58 -12.75 -10.51
C LYS A 190 6.88 -12.40 -11.96
N GLU A 191 6.31 -13.17 -12.89
CA GLU A 191 6.46 -12.96 -14.34
C GLU A 191 5.29 -12.13 -14.93
N ALA A 192 4.28 -11.82 -14.13
CA ALA A 192 3.12 -11.06 -14.56
C ALA A 192 3.45 -9.58 -14.72
N ALA A 193 2.85 -8.95 -15.73
CA ALA A 193 2.90 -7.51 -15.87
C ALA A 193 2.06 -6.84 -14.76
N THR A 194 2.51 -5.68 -14.28
CA THR A 194 1.94 -5.02 -13.10
C THR A 194 0.43 -4.79 -13.15
N ALA A 195 -0.08 -4.35 -14.31
CA ALA A 195 -1.50 -4.10 -14.49
C ALA A 195 -2.33 -5.38 -14.57
N GLN A 196 -1.76 -6.46 -15.11
CA GLN A 196 -2.40 -7.77 -15.18
C GLN A 196 -2.43 -8.43 -13.80
N GLY A 197 -1.35 -8.33 -13.03
CA GLY A 197 -1.22 -8.94 -11.72
C GLY A 197 -1.67 -10.41 -11.71
N PHE A 198 -2.72 -10.69 -10.95
CA PHE A 198 -3.29 -12.03 -10.76
C PHE A 198 -4.25 -12.48 -11.86
N THR A 199 -4.67 -11.61 -12.78
CA THR A 199 -5.72 -11.92 -13.78
C THR A 199 -5.44 -13.13 -14.68
N GLU A 200 -4.17 -13.49 -14.88
CA GLU A 200 -3.80 -14.66 -15.69
C GLU A 200 -3.63 -15.95 -14.88
N VAL A 201 -3.42 -15.84 -13.56
CA VAL A 201 -3.02 -16.97 -12.69
C VAL A 201 -4.08 -17.35 -11.66
N ALA A 202 -4.96 -16.42 -11.30
CA ALA A 202 -6.07 -16.67 -10.39
C ALA A 202 -7.30 -17.20 -11.14
N ASP A 203 -8.03 -18.10 -10.51
CA ASP A 203 -9.38 -18.50 -10.91
C ASP A 203 -10.36 -17.39 -10.53
N SER A 204 -11.01 -16.80 -11.53
CA SER A 204 -11.91 -15.66 -11.34
C SER A 204 -13.22 -16.00 -10.63
N ASP A 205 -13.52 -17.28 -10.39
CA ASP A 205 -14.68 -17.71 -9.60
C ASP A 205 -14.43 -17.57 -8.08
N TYR A 206 -13.21 -17.23 -7.67
CA TYR A 206 -12.81 -17.10 -6.27
C TYR A 206 -12.12 -15.75 -6.00
N PRO A 207 -12.23 -15.21 -4.77
CA PRO A 207 -11.60 -13.95 -4.42
C PRO A 207 -10.08 -14.10 -4.27
N ILE A 208 -9.40 -12.95 -4.34
CA ILE A 208 -8.01 -12.78 -3.94
C ILE A 208 -8.01 -12.19 -2.52
N HIS A 209 -7.07 -12.63 -1.70
CA HIS A 209 -6.79 -12.08 -0.37
C HIS A 209 -5.39 -11.47 -0.39
N LYS A 210 -5.26 -10.15 -0.20
CA LYS A 210 -3.97 -9.46 -0.09
C LYS A 210 -3.70 -9.11 1.36
N TYR A 211 -2.58 -9.57 1.90
CA TYR A 211 -2.14 -9.28 3.26
C TYR A 211 -1.04 -8.23 3.22
N VAL A 212 -1.13 -7.24 4.09
CA VAL A 212 -0.08 -6.26 4.39
C VAL A 212 0.31 -6.43 5.86
N LEU A 213 1.59 -6.60 6.11
CA LEU A 213 2.14 -6.93 7.43
C LEU A 213 2.66 -5.65 8.10
N GLY A 214 1.91 -5.11 9.06
CA GLY A 214 2.26 -3.86 9.74
C GLY A 214 3.32 -4.05 10.83
N ASP A 215 4.21 -3.06 10.99
CA ASP A 215 5.19 -2.97 12.08
C ASP A 215 4.56 -2.85 13.48
N ASN A 216 3.27 -2.53 13.55
CA ASN A 216 2.43 -2.56 14.75
C ASN A 216 1.97 -3.97 15.16
N GLY A 217 2.39 -5.01 14.43
CA GLY A 217 2.02 -6.40 14.71
C GLY A 217 0.61 -6.78 14.25
N VAL A 218 0.00 -5.98 13.38
CA VAL A 218 -1.31 -6.24 12.78
C VAL A 218 -1.15 -6.74 11.35
N VAL A 219 -1.84 -7.82 11.01
CA VAL A 219 -2.04 -8.25 9.63
C VAL A 219 -3.29 -7.55 9.09
N TYR A 220 -3.12 -6.75 8.05
CA TYR A 220 -4.24 -6.12 7.35
C TYR A 220 -4.57 -6.88 6.08
N GLU A 221 -5.86 -7.00 5.75
CA GLU A 221 -6.37 -7.81 4.67
C GLU A 221 -7.32 -7.02 3.77
N LEU A 222 -7.11 -7.18 2.46
CA LEU A 222 -8.06 -6.77 1.43
C LEU A 222 -8.51 -8.01 0.66
N ILE A 223 -9.83 -8.23 0.64
CA ILE A 223 -10.49 -9.30 -0.10
C ILE A 223 -11.30 -8.70 -1.24
N GLY A 224 -11.19 -9.25 -2.43
CA GLY A 224 -11.95 -8.78 -3.58
C GLY A 224 -11.86 -9.73 -4.76
N ASP A 225 -12.74 -9.51 -5.74
CA ASP A 225 -12.75 -10.33 -6.95
C ASP A 225 -11.53 -10.02 -7.83
N VAL A 226 -11.14 -10.97 -8.69
CA VAL A 226 -10.00 -10.82 -9.61
C VAL A 226 -10.14 -9.58 -10.50
N ASP A 227 -11.35 -9.25 -10.93
CA ASP A 227 -11.62 -8.07 -11.77
C ASP A 227 -11.53 -6.73 -10.99
N GLU A 228 -11.68 -6.77 -9.67
CA GLU A 228 -11.67 -5.59 -8.79
C GLU A 228 -10.26 -5.29 -8.26
N ILE A 229 -9.56 -6.32 -7.80
CA ILE A 229 -8.27 -6.16 -7.11
C ILE A 229 -7.13 -6.99 -7.71
N GLY A 230 -7.32 -7.61 -8.88
CA GLY A 230 -6.35 -8.51 -9.49
C GLY A 230 -5.06 -7.82 -9.96
N GLY A 231 -5.10 -6.53 -10.34
CA GLY A 231 -3.88 -5.78 -10.62
C GLY A 231 -3.04 -5.59 -9.36
N PHE A 232 -1.71 -5.66 -9.46
CA PHE A 232 -0.84 -5.47 -8.30
C PHE A 232 -1.00 -4.12 -7.57
N PRO A 233 -1.18 -2.97 -8.25
CA PRO A 233 -1.38 -1.69 -7.56
C PRO A 233 -2.82 -1.48 -7.06
N SER A 234 -3.76 -2.37 -7.40
CA SER A 234 -5.17 -2.22 -7.02
C SER A 234 -5.32 -2.35 -5.50
N GLY A 235 -6.00 -1.38 -4.89
CA GLY A 235 -6.16 -1.27 -3.43
C GLY A 235 -5.19 -0.30 -2.76
N TYR A 236 -4.19 0.20 -3.47
CA TYR A 236 -3.17 1.09 -2.91
C TYR A 236 -3.31 2.51 -3.46
N GLY A 237 -2.88 3.48 -2.65
CA GLY A 237 -2.78 4.89 -2.99
C GLY A 237 -1.34 5.30 -3.27
N LEU A 238 -1.20 6.47 -3.90
CA LEU A 238 0.08 7.08 -4.22
C LEU A 238 0.01 8.57 -3.92
N TYR A 239 0.95 9.09 -3.14
CA TYR A 239 1.18 10.53 -3.04
C TYR A 239 1.83 11.09 -4.31
N ASP A 240 1.52 12.33 -4.66
CA ASP A 240 2.17 13.07 -5.73
C ASP A 240 3.60 13.46 -5.32
N ASP A 241 4.38 14.00 -6.27
CA ASP A 241 5.77 14.43 -6.08
C ASP A 241 5.93 15.52 -4.99
N ASP A 242 4.83 16.13 -4.54
CA ASP A 242 4.81 17.11 -3.45
C ASP A 242 4.60 16.52 -2.06
N GLY A 243 4.40 15.19 -1.96
CA GLY A 243 4.18 14.40 -0.74
C GLY A 243 2.99 14.85 0.11
N LYS A 244 2.06 15.65 -0.46
CA LYS A 244 0.94 16.26 0.26
C LYS A 244 -0.39 15.98 -0.40
N THR A 245 -0.41 15.92 -1.73
CA THR A 245 -1.59 15.59 -2.51
C THR A 245 -1.54 14.13 -2.90
N LYS A 246 -2.69 13.45 -2.89
CA LYS A 246 -2.82 12.09 -3.39
C LYS A 246 -2.91 12.16 -4.91
N ALA A 247 -1.96 11.55 -5.61
CA ALA A 247 -2.01 11.35 -7.05
C ALA A 247 -2.96 10.20 -7.41
N ILE A 248 -3.03 9.19 -6.55
CA ILE A 248 -3.98 8.08 -6.61
C ILE A 248 -4.59 7.92 -5.22
N ASP A 249 -5.90 8.07 -5.12
CA ASP A 249 -6.65 7.73 -3.91
C ASP A 249 -6.88 6.21 -3.87
N PRO A 250 -6.68 5.54 -2.71
CA PRO A 250 -6.99 4.12 -2.58
C PRO A 250 -8.50 3.91 -2.70
N GLU A 251 -8.89 2.97 -3.56
CA GLU A 251 -10.31 2.64 -3.80
C GLU A 251 -10.93 1.81 -2.67
N TYR A 252 -10.08 1.15 -1.86
CA TYR A 252 -10.48 0.21 -0.84
C TYR A 252 -9.74 0.47 0.48
N THR A 253 -10.35 0.05 1.58
CA THR A 253 -9.74 0.09 2.91
C THR A 253 -9.43 -1.33 3.36
N PHE A 254 -8.17 -1.61 3.66
CA PHE A 254 -7.77 -2.87 4.28
C PHE A 254 -8.32 -2.96 5.71
N LYS A 255 -8.76 -4.15 6.09
CA LYS A 255 -9.31 -4.45 7.42
C LYS A 255 -8.29 -5.19 8.25
N VAL A 256 -8.37 -5.10 9.58
CA VAL A 256 -7.68 -6.06 10.43
C VAL A 256 -8.15 -7.45 10.01
N SER A 257 -7.22 -8.33 9.66
CA SER A 257 -7.58 -9.68 9.20
C SER A 257 -8.26 -10.45 10.32
N ASP A 258 -9.35 -11.12 9.97
CA ASP A 258 -10.06 -12.07 10.85
C ASP A 258 -9.30 -13.40 11.02
N ASP A 259 -8.19 -13.61 10.28
CA ASP A 259 -7.31 -14.76 10.46
C ASP A 259 -6.50 -14.63 11.75
N ALA A 260 -7.06 -15.17 12.84
CA ALA A 260 -6.44 -15.16 14.15
C ALA A 260 -5.06 -15.86 14.18
N ASP A 261 -4.84 -16.87 13.33
CA ASP A 261 -3.56 -17.58 13.27
C ASP A 261 -2.51 -16.70 12.58
N ALA A 262 -2.87 -15.98 11.51
CA ALA A 262 -2.00 -15.00 10.86
C ALA A 262 -1.62 -13.85 11.81
N GLN A 263 -2.60 -13.33 12.55
CA GLN A 263 -2.38 -12.28 13.54
C GLN A 263 -1.40 -12.74 14.63
N GLU A 264 -1.57 -13.97 15.12
CA GLU A 264 -0.71 -14.51 16.17
C GLU A 264 0.70 -14.81 15.68
N GLU A 265 0.83 -15.46 14.52
CA GLU A 265 2.14 -15.73 13.94
C GLU A 265 2.91 -14.44 13.69
N TRP A 266 2.26 -13.42 13.12
CA TRP A 266 2.93 -12.18 12.80
C TRP A 266 3.51 -11.50 14.05
N ARG A 267 2.73 -11.45 15.14
CA ARG A 267 3.24 -10.95 16.43
C ARG A 267 4.42 -11.78 16.94
N GLN A 268 4.36 -13.11 16.85
CA GLN A 268 5.45 -13.99 17.30
C GLN A 268 6.73 -13.78 16.49
N ILE A 269 6.62 -13.64 15.16
CA ILE A 269 7.74 -13.31 14.28
C ILE A 269 8.37 -12.00 14.76
N LEU A 270 7.58 -10.91 14.88
CA LEU A 270 8.13 -9.61 15.29
C LEU A 270 8.79 -9.64 16.67
N GLN A 271 8.20 -10.35 17.64
CA GLN A 271 8.79 -10.51 18.98
C GLN A 271 10.15 -11.24 18.96
N SER A 272 10.35 -12.18 18.02
CA SER A 272 11.61 -12.91 17.90
C SER A 272 12.76 -12.09 17.31
N HIS A 273 12.44 -10.94 16.69
CA HIS A 273 13.37 -9.99 16.07
C HIS A 273 13.54 -8.69 16.87
N GLN A 274 13.20 -8.70 18.18
CA GLN A 274 13.41 -7.58 19.12
C GLN A 274 14.72 -7.63 19.90
#